data_AF-A0A7C5TQE9-F1
#
_entry.id   AF-A0A7C5TQE9-F1
#
_cell.length_a   1.000
_cell.length_b   1.000
_cell.length_c   1.000
_cell.angle_alpha   90.00
_cell.angle_beta   90.00
_cell.angle_gamma   90.00
#
_symmetry.space_group_name_H-M   'P 1'
#
loop_
_entity.id
_entity.type
_entity.pdbx_description
1 polymer ?
#
loop_
_entity_poly.entity_id
_entity_poly.type
_entity_poly.pdbx_seq_one_letter_code
_entity_poly.pdbx_strand_id
1 'polypeptide(L)'
;MRRHGLVDRIVLGLDQALHTLAGPHPTTGRPNPAEAHPEAPLDERARRHVAGLMRVDHAGEVCAQALYQGQALTARLGEVRERMERAAAEENDHLAWCEA
;
A
#
# COMPACT_ATOMS: atom_id res chain seq x y z
N MET A 1 -19.56 -13.90 -10.65
CA MET A 1 -18.42 -13.64 -9.74
C MET A 1 -18.00 -14.96 -9.13
N ARG A 2 -16.72 -15.34 -9.19
CA ARG A 2 -16.22 -16.58 -8.56
C ARG A 2 -16.35 -16.43 -7.04
N ARG A 3 -16.82 -17.48 -6.37
CA ARG A 3 -17.01 -17.49 -4.91
C ARG A 3 -15.78 -18.17 -4.30
N HIS A 4 -14.88 -17.39 -3.71
CA HIS A 4 -13.66 -17.92 -3.11
C HIS A 4 -13.98 -18.68 -1.82
N GLY A 5 -13.45 -19.89 -1.70
CA GLY A 5 -13.50 -20.69 -0.49
C GLY A 5 -12.69 -20.07 0.65
N LEU A 6 -12.63 -20.77 1.79
CA LEU A 6 -11.77 -20.34 2.90
C LEU A 6 -10.28 -20.44 2.52
N VAL A 7 -9.89 -21.55 1.88
CA VAL A 7 -8.52 -21.80 1.44
C VAL A 7 -8.07 -20.74 0.43
N ASP A 8 -8.90 -20.45 -0.57
CA ASP A 8 -8.62 -19.40 -1.56
C ASP A 8 -8.34 -18.05 -0.89
N ARG A 9 -9.13 -17.69 0.13
CA ARG A 9 -8.94 -16.42 0.86
C ARG A 9 -7.66 -16.38 1.67
N ILE A 10 -7.24 -17.50 2.25
CA ILE A 10 -5.96 -17.60 2.97
C ILE A 10 -4.80 -17.44 1.98
N VAL A 11 -4.87 -18.13 0.84
CA VAL A 11 -3.83 -18.04 -0.21
C VAL A 11 -3.72 -16.62 -0.74
N LEU A 12 -4.84 -15.97 -1.04
CA LEU A 12 -4.86 -14.58 -1.51
C LEU A 12 -4.34 -13.58 -0.45
N GLY A 13 -4.63 -13.81 0.84
CA GLY A 13 -4.10 -12.99 1.91
C GLY A 13 -2.58 -13.15 2.08
N LEU A 14 -2.07 -14.37 1.93
CA LEU A 14 -0.62 -14.63 1.96
C LEU A 14 0.09 -14.01 0.74
N ASP A 15 -0.51 -14.11 -0.44
CA ASP A 15 -0.02 -13.49 -1.67
C ASP A 15 0.12 -11.97 -1.49
N GLN A 16 -0.91 -11.30 -0.96
CA GLN A 16 -0.85 -9.87 -0.64
C GLN A 16 0.26 -9.55 0.37
N ALA A 17 0.40 -10.34 1.44
CA ALA A 17 1.45 -10.11 2.43
C ALA A 17 2.86 -10.28 1.82
N LEU A 18 3.06 -11.25 0.93
CA LEU A 18 4.33 -11.45 0.22
C LEU A 18 4.64 -10.28 -0.71
N HIS A 19 3.63 -9.77 -1.41
CA HIS A 19 3.77 -8.57 -2.23
C HIS A 19 4.17 -7.35 -1.39
N THR A 20 3.51 -7.10 -0.26
CA THR A 20 3.87 -5.98 0.64
C THR A 20 5.30 -6.09 1.20
N LEU A 21 5.80 -7.29 1.48
CA LEU A 21 7.08 -7.48 2.16
C LEU A 21 8.29 -7.67 1.24
N ALA A 22 8.09 -8.23 0.05
CA ALA A 22 9.18 -8.72 -0.78
C ALA A 22 8.92 -8.68 -2.30
N GLY A 23 7.77 -8.16 -2.73
CA GLY A 23 7.38 -8.15 -4.13
C GLY A 23 7.04 -6.75 -4.63
N PRO A 24 6.80 -6.59 -5.95
CA PRO A 24 6.28 -5.35 -6.48
C PRO A 24 4.87 -5.09 -5.91
N HIS A 25 4.59 -3.84 -5.56
CA HIS A 25 3.28 -3.45 -5.04
C HIS A 25 2.21 -3.54 -6.13
N PRO A 26 1.13 -4.33 -5.93
CA PRO A 26 0.02 -4.38 -6.89
C PRO A 26 -0.75 -3.06 -6.85
N THR A 27 -0.61 -2.26 -7.90
CA THR A 27 -1.21 -0.92 -7.99
C THR A 27 -2.63 -0.96 -8.56
N THR A 28 -3.41 0.08 -8.27
CA THR A 28 -4.74 0.31 -8.85
C THR A 28 -4.67 0.91 -10.26
N GLY A 29 -3.47 1.34 -10.69
CA GLY A 29 -3.24 2.03 -11.96
C GLY A 29 -3.49 3.54 -11.91
N ARG A 30 -3.66 4.12 -10.71
CA ARG A 30 -3.76 5.57 -10.53
C ARG A 30 -2.44 6.26 -10.92
N PRO A 31 -2.50 7.40 -11.64
CA PRO A 31 -1.30 8.15 -11.99
C PRO A 31 -0.65 8.74 -10.73
N ASN A 32 0.67 8.89 -10.75
CA ASN A 32 1.38 9.55 -9.66
C ASN A 32 0.95 11.02 -9.61
N PRO A 33 0.39 11.52 -8.48
CA PRO A 33 -0.06 12.90 -8.37
C PRO A 33 1.08 13.92 -8.54
N ALA A 34 2.33 13.50 -8.36
CA ALA A 34 3.51 14.33 -8.55
C ALA A 34 4.06 14.32 -10.00
N GLU A 35 3.47 13.58 -10.94
CA GLU A 35 4.01 13.42 -12.31
C GLU A 35 4.19 14.77 -13.05
N ALA A 36 3.30 15.74 -12.80
CA ALA A 36 3.38 17.08 -13.39
C ALA A 36 4.30 18.05 -12.64
N HIS A 37 4.90 17.62 -11.53
CA HIS A 37 5.71 18.46 -10.65
C HIS A 37 7.20 18.13 -10.82
N PRO A 38 8.04 19.10 -11.24
CA PRO A 38 9.48 18.86 -11.35
C PRO A 38 10.09 18.62 -9.96
N GLU A 39 11.06 17.73 -9.88
CA GLU A 39 11.83 17.52 -8.65
C GLU A 39 12.53 18.79 -8.19
N ALA A 40 12.41 19.10 -6.90
CA ALA A 40 13.13 20.21 -6.31
C ALA A 40 14.62 19.86 -6.11
N PRO A 41 15.55 20.77 -6.42
CA PRO A 41 16.96 20.53 -6.13
C PRO A 41 17.18 20.47 -4.62
N LEU A 42 17.72 19.35 -4.15
CA LEU A 42 18.12 19.15 -2.76
C LEU A 42 19.64 19.10 -2.66
N ASP A 43 20.21 19.86 -1.73
CA ASP A 43 21.60 19.64 -1.31
C ASP A 43 21.74 18.29 -0.60
N GLU A 44 22.99 17.84 -0.42
CA GLU A 44 23.27 16.53 0.14
C GLU A 44 22.76 16.36 1.58
N ARG A 45 22.75 17.43 2.37
CA ARG A 45 22.25 17.40 3.75
C ARG A 45 20.73 17.23 3.75
N ALA A 46 20.04 18.01 2.93
CA ALA A 46 18.59 17.96 2.77
C ALA A 46 18.15 16.60 2.21
N ARG A 47 18.85 16.06 1.20
CA ARG A 47 18.59 14.73 0.63
C ARG A 47 18.64 13.64 1.69
N ARG A 48 19.69 13.60 2.52
CA ARG A 48 19.80 12.62 3.62
C ARG A 48 18.69 12.77 4.66
N HIS A 49 18.33 14.01 4.98
CA HIS A 49 17.27 14.28 5.96
C HIS A 49 15.91 13.80 5.43
N VAL A 50 15.54 14.19 4.21
CA VAL A 50 14.29 13.79 3.56
C VAL A 50 14.21 12.28 3.37
N ALA A 51 15.31 11.62 2.96
CA ALA A 51 15.36 10.17 2.88
C ALA A 51 15.09 9.49 4.25
N GLY A 52 15.48 10.13 5.36
CA GLY A 52 15.13 9.68 6.70
C GLY A 52 13.63 9.79 6.99
N LEU A 53 13.00 10.89 6.58
CA LEU A 53 11.56 11.10 6.73
C LEU A 53 10.76 10.10 5.88
N MET A 54 11.17 9.88 4.63
CA MET A 54 10.51 8.91 3.73
C MET A 54 10.59 7.47 4.25
N ARG A 55 11.64 7.09 4.99
CA ARG A 55 11.68 5.76 5.64
C ARG A 55 10.64 5.60 6.75
N VAL A 56 10.36 6.67 7.50
CA VAL A 56 9.31 6.67 8.53
C VAL A 56 7.93 6.60 7.88
N ASP A 57 7.74 7.37 6.81
CA ASP A 57 6.52 7.37 6.00
C ASP A 57 6.24 5.99 5.39
N HIS A 58 7.22 5.40 4.71
CA HIS A 58 7.14 4.05 4.14
C HIS A 58 6.76 2.97 5.18
N ALA A 59 7.35 3.02 6.38
CA ALA A 59 6.97 2.10 7.45
C ALA A 59 5.51 2.30 7.91
N GLY A 60 5.04 3.55 7.92
CA GLY A 60 3.65 3.92 8.16
C GLY A 60 2.70 3.32 7.13
N GLU A 61 3.02 3.44 5.84
CA GLU A 61 2.25 2.88 4.73
C GLU A 61 2.11 1.34 4.84
N VAL A 62 3.21 0.63 5.12
CA VAL A 62 3.18 -0.82 5.35
C VAL A 62 2.29 -1.19 6.56
N CYS A 63 2.33 -0.39 7.62
CA CYS A 63 1.47 -0.61 8.80
C CYS A 63 -0.01 -0.33 8.49
N ALA A 64 -0.31 0.71 7.70
CA ALA A 64 -1.65 1.03 7.26
C ALA A 64 -2.25 -0.10 6.40
N GLN A 65 -1.47 -0.66 5.48
CA GLN A 65 -1.87 -1.84 4.70
C GLN A 65 -2.26 -3.02 5.58
N ALA A 66 -1.39 -3.38 6.54
CA ALA A 66 -1.66 -4.47 7.46
C ALA A 66 -2.94 -4.19 8.30
N LEU A 67 -3.13 -2.96 8.75
CA LEU A 67 -4.33 -2.53 9.48
C LEU A 67 -5.59 -2.70 8.62
N TYR A 68 -5.60 -2.18 7.40
CA TYR A 68 -6.77 -2.23 6.52
C TYR A 68 -7.10 -3.66 6.10
N GLN A 69 -6.11 -4.46 5.73
CA GLN A 69 -6.32 -5.89 5.44
C GLN A 69 -6.87 -6.63 6.66
N GLY A 70 -6.32 -6.38 7.85
CA GLY A 70 -6.79 -6.98 9.10
C GLY A 70 -8.23 -6.59 9.46
N GLN A 71 -8.59 -5.32 9.25
CA GLN A 71 -9.97 -4.85 9.44
C GLN A 71 -10.92 -5.41 8.39
N ALA A 72 -10.51 -5.53 7.13
CA ALA A 72 -11.31 -6.15 6.08
C ALA A 72 -11.66 -7.62 6.41
N LEU A 73 -10.68 -8.38 6.92
CA LEU A 73 -10.85 -9.78 7.29
C LEU A 73 -11.87 -9.99 8.42
N THR A 74 -11.97 -9.03 9.33
CA THR A 74 -12.79 -9.14 10.56
C THR A 74 -14.05 -8.28 10.55
N ALA A 75 -14.24 -7.46 9.52
CA ALA A 75 -15.38 -6.57 9.36
C ALA A 75 -16.71 -7.35 9.32
N ARG A 76 -17.64 -6.96 10.20
CA ARG A 76 -18.99 -7.54 10.28
C ARG A 76 -19.94 -7.00 9.22
N LEU A 77 -19.73 -5.75 8.79
CA LEU A 77 -20.53 -5.08 7.79
C LEU A 77 -19.82 -5.16 6.43
N GLY A 78 -20.56 -5.55 5.39
CA GLY A 78 -20.01 -5.67 4.04
C GLY A 78 -19.42 -4.37 3.51
N GLU A 79 -20.10 -3.25 3.74
CA GLU A 79 -19.63 -1.91 3.34
C GLU A 79 -18.30 -1.53 3.99
N VAL A 80 -18.11 -1.85 5.28
CA VAL A 80 -16.85 -1.59 5.99
C VAL A 80 -15.74 -2.44 5.39
N ARG A 81 -16.01 -3.73 5.13
CA ARG A 81 -15.03 -4.61 4.47
C ARG A 81 -14.59 -4.04 3.13
N GLU A 82 -15.54 -3.67 2.27
CA GLU A 82 -15.24 -3.13 0.94
C GLU A 82 -14.43 -1.82 0.99
N ARG A 83 -14.71 -0.95 1.98
CA ARG A 83 -13.91 0.26 2.21
C ARG A 83 -12.49 -0.05 2.64
N MET A 84 -12.31 -1.02 3.54
CA MET A 84 -10.99 -1.44 4.01
C MET A 84 -10.18 -2.12 2.89
N GLU A 85 -10.82 -2.98 2.08
CA GLU A 85 -10.19 -3.60 0.91
C GLU A 85 -9.74 -2.54 -0.11
N ARG A 86 -10.56 -1.51 -0.34
CA ARG A 86 -10.21 -0.40 -1.21
C ARG A 86 -9.06 0.43 -0.65
N ALA A 87 -9.12 0.80 0.62
CA ALA A 87 -8.04 1.55 1.27
C ALA A 87 -6.71 0.79 1.19
N ALA A 88 -6.71 -0.51 1.50
CA ALA A 88 -5.51 -1.34 1.36
C ALA A 88 -4.95 -1.38 -0.07
N ALA A 89 -5.82 -1.38 -1.09
CA ALA A 89 -5.39 -1.32 -2.49
C ALA A 89 -4.80 0.04 -2.86
N GLU A 90 -5.37 1.14 -2.37
CA GLU A 90 -4.89 2.50 -2.62
C GLU A 90 -3.52 2.75 -1.97
N GLU A 91 -3.22 2.19 -0.79
CA GLU A 91 -1.90 2.34 -0.18
C GLU A 91 -0.78 1.65 -0.97
N ASN A 92 -1.09 0.63 -1.80
CA ASN A 92 -0.08 0.07 -2.71
C ASN A 92 0.37 1.09 -3.78
N ASP A 93 -0.52 2.00 -4.18
CA ASP A 93 -0.15 3.06 -5.12
C ASP A 93 0.89 4.00 -4.49
N HIS A 94 0.71 4.35 -3.20
CA HIS A 94 1.62 5.22 -2.47
C HIS A 94 3.02 4.60 -2.35
N LEU A 95 3.09 3.32 -1.98
CA LEU A 95 4.36 2.59 -1.93
C LEU A 95 5.05 2.56 -3.30
N ALA A 96 4.29 2.27 -4.37
CA ALA A 96 4.83 2.25 -5.72
C ALA A 96 5.33 3.63 -6.20
N TRP A 97 4.65 4.72 -5.83
CA TRP A 97 5.09 6.08 -6.17
C TRP A 97 6.36 6.50 -5.42
N CYS A 98 6.61 5.94 -4.23
CA CYS A 98 7.78 6.25 -3.41
C CYS A 98 9.01 5.36 -3.73
N GLU A 99 8.84 4.25 -4.46
CA GLU A 99 9.97 3.43 -4.95
C GLU A 99 10.61 3.97 -6.23
N ALA A 100 9.85 4.72 -7.04
CA ALA A 100 10.28 5.29 -8.33
C ALA A 100 11.20 6.51 -8.16
#